data_AF-A0A914Z6N5-F1
#
_entry.id   AF-A0A914Z6N5-F1
#
_cell.length_a   1.000
_cell.length_b   1.000
_cell.length_c   1.000
_cell.angle_alpha   90.00
_cell.angle_beta   90.00
_cell.angle_gamma   90.00
#
_symmetry.space_group_name_H-M   'P 1'
#
loop_
_entity.id
_entity.type
_entity.pdbx_description
1 polymer ?
#
loop_
_entity_poly.entity_id
_entity_poly.type
_entity_poly.pdbx_seq_one_letter_code
_entity_poly.pdbx_strand_id
1 'polypeptide(L)'
;MHLNSSKTLPEESSTEATILKKKNIVYGNRVIKRYERDPTVLRINGTYFHLIGNYLNSITEAWLSTFGHCIEEDTKKINVKLFQQLETEGFARNASVTLPESDQIYHFCAKSNDTLLKYSFEAWRQFNKLSKEPDLNNFFLPIYIQIPLIVFLAFLSALFSGLNVGLMSLSVSSLELIIKHDPAKKQYAQNILPLRRNGNLLLCTILIGNTFVNNAVTLLISNLIEASGNFEQWLMFILSVLLPAAIIVFIGEIIPQAICCRYGLIIGSRTRFITIFFIVLTFVVSYPLSKILDWLIGVEGPESFDVGTLEHIIYMNVDQEHGFTRHLADIARRALQYFDVRRAADVMTIIEKVFMLPDTEIISEKLVRNIAEKGYTRIPIYKNENKNDIIGIINVKDLVPIDQKCGLTIGTVLQIWQRSKHFRFVLPDFYIQQLLKEMKRGQSMAFVIGFNDETKSYKVIGIIALEDIIEELTGEILDEKDIKRTKTTVTQ
;
A
#
# COMPACT_ATOMS: atom_id res chain seq x y z
N MET A 1 -2.33 -46.17 -61.53
CA MET A 1 -2.41 -47.64 -61.66
C MET A 1 -3.87 -48.01 -61.82
N HIS A 2 -4.19 -48.61 -62.97
CA HIS A 2 -5.47 -49.21 -63.31
C HIS A 2 -5.90 -50.27 -62.27
N LEU A 3 -7.22 -50.44 -62.11
CA LEU A 3 -7.87 -51.74 -62.24
C LEU A 3 -9.36 -51.55 -62.58
N ASN A 4 -9.68 -51.88 -63.83
CA ASN A 4 -11.01 -52.25 -64.31
C ASN A 4 -11.32 -53.68 -63.84
N SER A 5 -12.58 -53.98 -63.54
CA SER A 5 -13.25 -55.20 -64.04
C SER A 5 -14.74 -55.22 -63.68
N SER A 6 -15.53 -55.03 -64.73
CA SER A 6 -16.94 -55.37 -64.96
C SER A 6 -17.50 -56.63 -64.28
N LYS A 7 -18.78 -56.54 -63.90
CA LYS A 7 -19.80 -57.57 -64.20
C LYS A 7 -21.17 -56.92 -64.37
N THR A 8 -21.84 -57.34 -65.43
CA THR A 8 -23.08 -56.82 -66.02
C THR A 8 -24.32 -57.62 -65.59
N LEU A 9 -25.48 -56.95 -65.75
CA LEU A 9 -26.89 -57.40 -65.87
C LEU A 9 -27.77 -57.46 -64.59
N PRO A 10 -29.09 -57.17 -64.66
CA PRO A 10 -29.89 -56.66 -65.79
C PRO A 10 -30.64 -55.32 -65.50
N GLU A 11 -30.96 -54.60 -66.58
CA GLU A 11 -32.10 -53.67 -66.63
C GLU A 11 -33.39 -54.48 -66.55
N GLU A 12 -34.24 -54.22 -65.54
CA GLU A 12 -35.70 -54.31 -65.70
C GLU A 12 -36.43 -53.67 -64.51
N SER A 13 -37.51 -52.96 -64.84
CA SER A 13 -38.51 -52.32 -63.96
C SER A 13 -38.14 -50.98 -63.29
N SER A 14 -38.08 -49.97 -64.16
CA SER A 14 -38.53 -48.61 -63.87
C SER A 14 -39.91 -48.59 -63.18
N THR A 15 -39.98 -48.46 -61.85
CA THR A 15 -41.15 -47.86 -61.17
C THR A 15 -40.95 -47.55 -59.68
N GLU A 16 -40.00 -48.15 -58.97
CA GLU A 16 -39.84 -47.92 -57.52
C GLU A 16 -38.78 -46.87 -57.14
N ALA A 17 -37.84 -46.54 -58.04
CA ALA A 17 -36.76 -45.59 -57.75
C ALA A 17 -37.17 -44.09 -57.80
N THR A 18 -38.38 -43.76 -58.29
CA THR A 18 -38.85 -42.37 -58.39
C THR A 18 -39.56 -41.88 -57.11
N ILE A 19 -39.92 -42.77 -56.19
CA ILE A 19 -40.67 -42.41 -54.97
C ILE A 19 -39.72 -41.95 -53.83
N LEU A 20 -38.44 -42.29 -53.91
CA LEU A 20 -37.45 -41.99 -52.85
C LEU A 20 -36.69 -40.65 -53.02
N LYS A 21 -36.95 -39.88 -54.09
CA LYS A 21 -36.32 -38.55 -54.32
C LYS A 21 -37.07 -37.36 -53.69
N LYS A 22 -38.05 -37.59 -52.81
CA LYS A 22 -38.90 -36.56 -52.17
C LYS A 22 -38.77 -36.47 -50.65
N LYS A 23 -37.57 -36.66 -50.11
CA LYS A 23 -37.29 -36.39 -48.69
C LYS A 23 -36.23 -35.32 -48.60
N ASN A 24 -36.64 -34.12 -48.19
CA ASN A 24 -35.93 -33.19 -47.31
C ASN A 24 -36.71 -31.87 -47.28
N ILE A 25 -37.65 -31.74 -46.34
CA ILE A 25 -38.24 -30.45 -45.96
C ILE A 25 -37.49 -30.04 -44.69
N VAL A 26 -36.54 -29.12 -44.82
CA VAL A 26 -35.77 -28.58 -43.69
C VAL A 26 -36.35 -27.21 -43.35
N TYR A 27 -37.01 -27.10 -42.19
CA TYR A 27 -37.39 -25.81 -41.63
C TYR A 27 -36.19 -25.22 -40.89
N GLY A 28 -35.48 -24.30 -41.53
CA GLY A 28 -34.34 -23.60 -40.93
C GLY A 28 -34.72 -22.17 -40.57
N ASN A 29 -34.67 -21.83 -39.29
CA ASN A 29 -34.68 -20.43 -38.84
C ASN A 29 -33.22 -19.98 -38.67
N ARG A 30 -32.90 -18.72 -38.98
CA ARG A 30 -31.58 -18.16 -38.62
C ARG A 30 -31.50 -18.07 -37.10
N VAL A 31 -30.84 -19.03 -36.46
CA VAL A 31 -30.74 -19.12 -35.00
C VAL A 31 -29.92 -17.95 -34.49
N ILE A 32 -30.58 -16.97 -33.86
CA ILE A 32 -29.90 -15.87 -33.17
C ILE A 32 -29.40 -16.36 -31.79
N LYS A 33 -30.22 -17.14 -31.06
CA LYS A 33 -29.86 -17.79 -29.77
C LYS A 33 -30.82 -18.97 -29.48
N ARG A 34 -30.32 -20.08 -28.89
CA ARG A 34 -31.14 -21.24 -28.47
C ARG A 34 -31.64 -21.08 -27.02
N TYR A 35 -32.82 -21.58 -26.70
CA TYR A 35 -33.35 -21.58 -25.32
C TYR A 35 -32.51 -22.49 -24.41
N GLU A 36 -32.15 -22.02 -23.21
CA GLU A 36 -31.20 -22.71 -22.31
C GLU A 36 -31.71 -24.06 -21.80
N ARG A 37 -33.04 -24.25 -21.64
CA ARG A 37 -33.61 -25.50 -21.12
C ARG A 37 -34.00 -26.52 -22.20
N ASP A 38 -34.17 -26.10 -23.44
CA ASP A 38 -34.55 -26.98 -24.55
C ASP A 38 -33.94 -26.45 -25.87
N PRO A 39 -32.95 -27.15 -26.46
CA PRO A 39 -32.28 -26.69 -27.67
C PRO A 39 -33.18 -26.66 -28.92
N THR A 40 -34.40 -27.21 -28.83
CA THR A 40 -35.41 -27.21 -29.90
C THR A 40 -36.29 -25.95 -29.91
N VAL A 41 -36.22 -25.11 -28.87
CA VAL A 41 -36.99 -23.85 -28.77
C VAL A 41 -36.14 -22.67 -29.26
N LEU A 42 -36.69 -21.89 -30.18
CA LEU A 42 -36.06 -20.70 -30.76
C LEU A 42 -36.59 -19.44 -30.06
N ARG A 43 -35.69 -18.58 -29.57
CA ARG A 43 -36.05 -17.25 -29.06
C ARG A 43 -36.02 -16.23 -30.19
N ILE A 44 -37.09 -15.45 -30.32
CA ILE A 44 -37.20 -14.36 -31.30
C ILE A 44 -37.29 -13.02 -30.55
N ASN A 45 -36.41 -12.09 -30.90
CA ASN A 45 -36.34 -10.73 -30.35
C ASN A 45 -37.19 -9.71 -31.18
N GLY A 46 -37.43 -9.99 -32.46
CA GLY A 46 -38.18 -9.12 -33.37
C GLY A 46 -39.58 -9.63 -33.75
N THR A 47 -40.35 -8.79 -34.44
CA THR A 47 -41.66 -9.15 -35.04
C THR A 47 -41.56 -9.97 -36.33
N TYR A 48 -40.35 -10.32 -36.78
CA TYR A 48 -40.12 -11.00 -38.06
C TYR A 48 -39.23 -12.23 -37.87
N PHE A 49 -39.56 -13.31 -38.59
CA PHE A 49 -38.72 -14.49 -38.71
C PHE A 49 -38.78 -15.05 -40.13
N HIS A 50 -37.73 -15.77 -40.53
CA HIS A 50 -37.61 -16.33 -41.87
C HIS A 50 -38.01 -17.80 -41.87
N LEU A 51 -38.90 -18.17 -42.80
CA LEU A 51 -39.25 -19.55 -43.07
C LEU A 51 -38.45 -20.02 -44.29
N ILE A 52 -37.70 -21.11 -44.13
CA ILE A 52 -36.95 -21.77 -45.21
C ILE A 52 -37.50 -23.19 -45.35
N GLY A 53 -37.74 -23.65 -46.57
CA GLY A 53 -38.25 -24.99 -46.87
C GLY A 53 -38.91 -25.09 -48.25
N ASN A 54 -39.04 -26.31 -48.77
CA ASN A 54 -39.68 -26.54 -50.06
C ASN A 54 -41.21 -26.41 -49.94
N TYR A 55 -41.88 -25.95 -51.01
CA TYR A 55 -43.35 -25.88 -51.13
C TYR A 55 -44.04 -24.85 -50.21
N LEU A 56 -43.32 -23.83 -49.71
CA LEU A 56 -43.89 -22.74 -48.90
C LEU A 56 -45.00 -21.93 -49.61
N ASN A 57 -45.07 -22.03 -50.95
CA ASN A 57 -46.11 -21.40 -51.77
C ASN A 57 -47.50 -22.04 -51.60
N SER A 58 -47.56 -23.28 -51.12
CA SER A 58 -48.82 -24.00 -50.90
C SER A 58 -49.48 -23.69 -49.55
N ILE A 59 -48.81 -22.90 -48.69
CA ILE A 59 -49.32 -22.49 -47.39
C ILE A 59 -50.33 -21.36 -47.60
N THR A 60 -51.58 -21.63 -47.22
CA THR A 60 -52.71 -20.70 -47.34
C THR A 60 -52.89 -19.87 -46.07
N GLU A 61 -52.62 -20.46 -44.91
CA GLU A 61 -52.78 -19.82 -43.60
C GLU A 61 -51.70 -20.31 -42.63
N ALA A 62 -51.19 -19.41 -41.77
CA ALA A 62 -50.23 -19.75 -40.73
C ALA A 62 -50.60 -19.06 -39.41
N TRP A 63 -50.48 -19.77 -38.30
CA TRP A 63 -50.79 -19.28 -36.96
C TRP A 63 -49.87 -19.91 -35.92
N LEU A 64 -49.85 -19.33 -34.73
CA LEU A 64 -49.20 -19.92 -33.56
C LEU A 64 -50.26 -20.47 -32.61
N SER A 65 -49.97 -21.64 -32.05
CA SER A 65 -50.77 -22.30 -31.00
C SER A 65 -49.96 -22.38 -29.71
N THR A 66 -50.59 -22.10 -28.58
CA THR A 66 -50.01 -22.31 -27.24
C THR A 66 -50.11 -23.77 -26.76
N PHE A 67 -50.87 -24.60 -27.48
CA PHE A 67 -51.02 -26.02 -27.19
C PHE A 67 -50.13 -26.85 -28.13
N GLY A 68 -49.70 -28.03 -27.71
CA GLY A 68 -48.90 -28.96 -28.51
C GLY A 68 -49.60 -29.51 -29.77
N HIS A 69 -50.80 -29.01 -30.10
CA HIS A 69 -51.60 -29.36 -31.26
C HIS A 69 -52.11 -28.10 -31.97
N CYS A 70 -52.28 -28.18 -33.29
CA CYS A 70 -52.84 -27.11 -34.11
C CYS A 70 -54.37 -27.14 -34.00
N ILE A 71 -54.93 -26.24 -33.19
CA ILE A 71 -56.38 -26.09 -33.04
C ILE A 71 -56.86 -25.06 -34.07
N GLU A 72 -57.89 -25.40 -34.85
CA GLU A 72 -58.47 -24.53 -35.89
C GLU A 72 -59.51 -23.54 -35.35
N GLU A 73 -59.72 -23.46 -34.04
CA GLU A 73 -60.65 -22.51 -33.40
C GLU A 73 -60.02 -21.11 -33.25
N ASP A 74 -60.72 -20.07 -33.70
CA ASP A 74 -60.18 -18.70 -33.84
C ASP A 74 -59.85 -17.98 -32.53
N THR A 75 -60.39 -18.41 -31.40
CA THR A 75 -60.25 -17.70 -30.12
C THR A 75 -58.87 -17.82 -29.47
N LYS A 76 -58.00 -18.71 -29.97
CA LYS A 76 -56.68 -19.00 -29.38
C LYS A 76 -55.54 -19.03 -30.40
N LYS A 77 -55.77 -18.52 -31.61
CA LYS A 77 -54.75 -18.40 -32.66
C LYS A 77 -54.09 -17.03 -32.59
N ILE A 78 -52.76 -17.01 -32.69
CA ILE A 78 -52.03 -15.79 -33.04
C ILE A 78 -51.69 -15.89 -34.52
N ASN A 79 -52.34 -15.05 -35.34
CA ASN A 79 -52.17 -15.09 -36.80
C ASN A 79 -50.77 -14.63 -37.21
N VAL A 80 -50.14 -15.39 -38.10
CA VAL A 80 -48.83 -15.08 -38.68
C VAL A 80 -49.06 -14.56 -40.10
N LYS A 81 -48.60 -13.33 -40.37
CA LYS A 81 -48.68 -12.76 -41.72
C LYS A 81 -47.46 -13.19 -42.52
N LEU A 82 -47.68 -13.83 -43.66
CA LEU A 82 -46.63 -14.26 -44.58
C LEU A 82 -46.42 -13.19 -45.65
N PHE A 83 -45.19 -12.68 -45.78
CA PHE A 83 -44.77 -11.67 -46.75
C PHE A 83 -43.68 -12.21 -47.66
N GLN A 84 -43.63 -11.68 -48.88
CA GLN A 84 -42.50 -11.68 -49.84
C GLN A 84 -41.68 -12.99 -49.98
N GLN A 85 -41.65 -13.53 -51.19
CA GLN A 85 -40.80 -14.66 -51.56
C GLN A 85 -39.35 -14.18 -51.75
N LEU A 86 -38.39 -14.81 -51.07
CA LEU A 86 -36.96 -14.44 -51.11
C LEU A 86 -36.22 -15.07 -52.30
N GLU A 87 -36.63 -16.27 -52.74
CA GLU A 87 -36.00 -17.01 -53.83
C GLU A 87 -37.03 -17.42 -54.89
N THR A 88 -36.67 -17.32 -56.17
CA THR A 88 -37.54 -17.59 -57.32
C THR A 88 -38.13 -19.01 -57.33
N GLU A 89 -37.49 -19.98 -56.64
CA GLU A 89 -37.95 -21.37 -56.54
C GLU A 89 -38.84 -21.67 -55.30
N GLY A 90 -39.15 -20.66 -54.48
CA GLY A 90 -40.13 -20.79 -53.39
C GLY A 90 -39.60 -21.47 -52.13
N PHE A 91 -38.28 -21.47 -51.95
CA PHE A 91 -37.62 -22.08 -50.80
C PHE A 91 -37.56 -21.20 -49.55
N ALA A 92 -37.84 -19.90 -49.66
CA ALA A 92 -37.78 -19.00 -48.51
C ALA A 92 -38.87 -17.92 -48.56
N ARG A 93 -39.47 -17.63 -47.41
CA ARG A 93 -40.56 -16.65 -47.23
C ARG A 93 -40.42 -15.91 -45.90
N ASN A 94 -40.74 -14.61 -45.88
CA ASN A 94 -40.74 -13.83 -44.64
C ASN A 94 -42.06 -14.03 -43.89
N ALA A 95 -41.99 -14.19 -42.58
CA ALA A 95 -43.16 -14.25 -41.71
C ALA A 95 -43.06 -13.14 -40.66
N SER A 96 -44.13 -12.36 -40.48
CA SER A 96 -44.24 -11.45 -39.35
C SER A 96 -45.27 -11.97 -38.35
N VAL A 97 -44.89 -11.95 -37.07
CA VAL A 97 -45.81 -12.24 -35.97
C VAL A 97 -45.56 -11.26 -34.83
N THR A 98 -46.63 -10.81 -34.21
CA THR A 98 -46.56 -10.05 -32.96
C THR A 98 -46.86 -11.02 -31.82
N LEU A 99 -45.82 -11.41 -31.08
CA LEU A 99 -45.95 -12.28 -29.92
C LEU A 99 -46.35 -11.46 -28.68
N PRO A 100 -47.28 -11.96 -27.84
CA PRO A 100 -47.52 -11.41 -26.51
C PRO A 100 -46.24 -11.46 -25.64
N GLU A 101 -46.10 -10.51 -24.72
CA GLU A 101 -45.04 -10.51 -23.69
C GLU A 101 -45.26 -11.64 -22.67
N SER A 102 -44.86 -12.86 -23.05
CA SER A 102 -44.98 -14.04 -22.21
C SER A 102 -43.87 -15.04 -22.54
N ASP A 103 -43.29 -15.69 -21.52
CA ASP A 103 -42.32 -16.81 -21.65
C ASP A 103 -43.03 -18.13 -22.03
N GLN A 104 -44.16 -18.02 -22.74
CA GLN A 104 -44.92 -19.17 -23.22
C GLN A 104 -44.28 -19.69 -24.52
N ILE A 105 -44.25 -21.01 -24.63
CA ILE A 105 -43.79 -21.69 -25.84
C ILE A 105 -44.96 -21.74 -26.81
N TYR A 106 -44.73 -21.20 -28.00
CA TYR A 106 -45.67 -21.20 -29.11
C TYR A 106 -45.23 -22.24 -30.16
N HIS A 107 -46.17 -23.04 -30.62
CA HIS A 107 -45.98 -23.98 -31.72
C HIS A 107 -46.43 -23.33 -33.02
N PHE A 108 -45.55 -23.31 -34.03
CA PHE A 108 -45.91 -22.81 -35.36
C PHE A 108 -46.79 -23.83 -36.09
N CYS A 109 -47.93 -23.39 -36.60
CA CYS A 109 -48.95 -24.15 -37.31
C CYS A 109 -49.21 -23.53 -38.69
N ALA A 110 -49.38 -24.37 -39.71
CA ALA A 110 -49.68 -23.92 -41.06
C ALA A 110 -50.70 -24.84 -41.75
N LYS A 111 -51.59 -24.24 -42.52
CA LYS A 111 -52.54 -24.93 -43.41
C LYS A 111 -51.98 -24.91 -44.83
N SER A 112 -51.86 -26.08 -45.44
CA SER A 112 -51.41 -26.24 -46.83
C SER A 112 -52.42 -27.07 -47.61
N ASN A 113 -52.57 -26.73 -48.89
CA ASN A 113 -53.36 -27.51 -49.84
C ASN A 113 -52.61 -28.76 -50.36
N ASP A 114 -51.32 -28.91 -50.04
CA ASP A 114 -50.51 -30.06 -50.44
C ASP A 114 -50.50 -31.14 -49.34
N THR A 115 -50.95 -32.34 -49.70
CA THR A 115 -50.97 -33.52 -48.82
C THR A 115 -49.59 -33.91 -48.29
N LEU A 116 -48.51 -33.69 -49.06
CA LEU A 116 -47.14 -34.00 -48.64
C LEU A 116 -46.65 -33.08 -47.52
N LEU A 117 -47.07 -31.81 -47.54
CA LEU A 117 -46.80 -30.85 -46.48
C LEU A 117 -47.59 -31.15 -45.22
N LYS A 118 -48.82 -31.67 -45.35
CA LYS A 118 -49.64 -32.03 -44.19
C LYS A 118 -48.93 -33.10 -43.32
N TYR A 119 -48.36 -34.13 -43.94
CA TYR A 119 -47.64 -35.20 -43.22
C TYR A 119 -46.27 -34.76 -42.67
N SER A 120 -45.53 -33.91 -43.40
CA SER A 120 -44.21 -33.45 -42.94
C SER A 120 -44.31 -32.50 -41.74
N PHE A 121 -45.37 -31.70 -41.66
CA PHE A 121 -45.60 -30.74 -40.60
C PHE A 121 -45.92 -31.41 -39.25
N GLU A 122 -46.63 -32.54 -39.27
CA GLU A 122 -46.88 -33.34 -38.05
C GLU A 122 -45.62 -34.02 -37.53
N ALA A 123 -44.75 -34.50 -38.42
CA ALA A 123 -43.50 -35.15 -38.05
C ALA A 123 -42.43 -34.19 -37.50
N TRP A 124 -42.43 -32.92 -37.92
CA TRP A 124 -41.45 -31.90 -37.53
C TRP A 124 -41.92 -30.95 -36.42
N ARG A 125 -43.09 -31.22 -35.82
CA ARG A 125 -43.73 -30.39 -34.79
C ARG A 125 -42.85 -30.12 -33.56
N GLN A 126 -41.88 -31.00 -33.28
CA GLN A 126 -40.92 -30.83 -32.18
C GLN A 126 -39.87 -29.74 -32.42
N PHE A 127 -39.60 -29.38 -33.68
CA PHE A 127 -38.53 -28.43 -34.05
C PHE A 127 -39.04 -27.00 -34.34
N ASN A 128 -40.36 -26.79 -34.25
CA ASN A 128 -41.03 -25.52 -34.56
C ASN A 128 -41.60 -24.83 -33.30
N LYS A 129 -40.81 -24.80 -32.22
CA LYS A 129 -41.15 -24.13 -30.96
C LYS A 129 -40.52 -22.74 -30.93
N LEU A 130 -41.33 -21.73 -30.63
CA LEU A 130 -40.96 -20.32 -30.60
C LEU A 130 -41.25 -19.74 -29.21
N SER A 131 -40.39 -18.86 -28.72
CA SER A 131 -40.65 -18.04 -27.53
C SER A 131 -40.19 -16.62 -27.78
N LYS A 132 -40.90 -15.61 -27.24
CA LYS A 132 -40.36 -14.25 -27.23
C LYS A 132 -39.12 -14.23 -26.32
N GLU A 133 -38.05 -13.57 -26.75
CA GLU A 133 -36.95 -13.26 -25.82
C GLU A 133 -37.49 -12.28 -24.78
N PRO A 134 -37.34 -12.53 -23.46
CA PRO A 134 -37.76 -11.56 -22.45
C PRO A 134 -36.99 -10.26 -22.71
N ASP A 135 -37.71 -9.16 -22.84
CA ASP A 135 -37.12 -7.83 -23.02
C ASP A 135 -36.12 -7.61 -21.88
N LEU A 136 -34.83 -7.62 -22.19
CA LEU A 136 -33.75 -7.45 -21.22
C LEU A 136 -33.63 -6.01 -20.73
N ASN A 137 -34.71 -5.23 -20.80
CA ASN A 137 -34.81 -3.86 -20.27
C ASN A 137 -35.25 -3.85 -18.80
N ASN A 138 -35.06 -4.96 -18.09
CA ASN A 138 -35.25 -4.99 -16.65
C ASN A 138 -33.98 -4.47 -15.99
N PHE A 139 -34.00 -3.19 -15.61
CA PHE A 139 -33.06 -2.65 -14.61
C PHE A 139 -32.97 -3.64 -13.44
N PHE A 140 -31.76 -3.99 -12.97
CA PHE A 140 -31.59 -4.92 -11.84
C PHE A 140 -32.36 -4.46 -10.58
N LEU A 141 -32.49 -3.14 -10.43
CA LEU A 141 -33.22 -2.45 -9.37
C LEU A 141 -33.99 -1.29 -10.00
N PRO A 142 -35.08 -0.82 -9.37
CA PRO A 142 -35.74 0.39 -9.81
C PRO A 142 -34.76 1.57 -9.84
N ILE A 143 -34.83 2.41 -10.88
CA ILE A 143 -33.83 3.47 -11.14
C ILE A 143 -33.64 4.43 -9.96
N TYR A 144 -34.71 4.68 -9.20
CA TYR A 144 -34.72 5.52 -8.01
C TYR A 144 -33.94 4.92 -6.82
N ILE A 145 -33.72 3.60 -6.79
CA ILE A 145 -32.85 2.92 -5.81
C ILE A 145 -31.44 2.80 -6.36
N GLN A 146 -31.31 2.51 -7.65
CA GLN A 146 -30.03 2.24 -8.31
C GLN A 146 -29.10 3.47 -8.29
N ILE A 147 -29.61 4.67 -8.60
CA ILE A 147 -28.77 5.88 -8.62
C ILE A 147 -28.20 6.22 -7.22
N PRO A 148 -29.00 6.31 -6.14
CA PRO A 148 -28.46 6.53 -4.80
C PRO A 148 -27.48 5.44 -4.35
N LEU A 149 -27.75 4.18 -4.71
CA LEU A 149 -26.88 3.06 -4.39
C LEU A 149 -25.51 3.20 -5.09
N ILE A 150 -25.48 3.58 -6.37
CA ILE A 150 -24.24 3.85 -7.11
C ILE A 150 -23.46 4.99 -6.44
N VAL A 151 -24.13 6.08 -6.08
CA VAL A 151 -23.46 7.23 -5.42
C VAL A 151 -22.86 6.81 -4.08
N PHE A 152 -23.59 6.04 -3.28
CA PHE A 152 -23.11 5.51 -2.00
C PHE A 152 -21.91 4.58 -2.17
N LEU A 153 -21.99 3.64 -3.12
CA LEU A 153 -20.88 2.72 -3.43
C LEU A 153 -19.66 3.48 -3.97
N ALA A 154 -19.85 4.48 -4.83
CA ALA A 154 -18.76 5.31 -5.35
C ALA A 154 -18.05 6.09 -4.22
N PHE A 155 -18.80 6.61 -3.25
CA PHE A 155 -18.23 7.23 -2.05
C PHE A 155 -17.42 6.23 -1.22
N LEU A 156 -17.93 5.01 -1.07
CA LEU A 156 -17.25 3.96 -0.31
C LEU A 156 -15.96 3.49 -1.01
N SER A 157 -15.97 3.38 -2.35
CA SER A 157 -14.79 3.14 -3.19
C SER A 157 -13.74 4.24 -2.99
N ALA A 158 -14.17 5.50 -3.11
CA ALA A 158 -13.34 6.68 -2.84
C ALA A 158 -12.68 6.62 -1.45
N LEU A 159 -13.46 6.26 -0.44
CA LEU A 159 -12.95 6.11 0.92
C LEU A 159 -11.90 5.01 1.03
N PHE A 160 -12.15 3.81 0.50
CA PHE A 160 -11.18 2.71 0.57
C PHE A 160 -9.89 3.01 -0.18
N SER A 161 -10.01 3.52 -1.39
CA SER A 161 -8.86 3.89 -2.21
C SER A 161 -8.00 4.96 -1.51
N GLY A 162 -8.63 5.99 -0.95
CA GLY A 162 -7.95 7.02 -0.18
C GLY A 162 -7.32 6.51 1.11
N LEU A 163 -8.05 5.72 1.91
CA LEU A 163 -7.55 5.14 3.15
C LEU A 163 -6.39 4.19 2.93
N ASN A 164 -6.34 3.47 1.81
CA ASN A 164 -5.22 2.59 1.49
C ASN A 164 -3.91 3.37 1.51
N VAL A 165 -3.81 4.45 0.73
CA VAL A 165 -2.60 5.27 0.67
C VAL A 165 -2.42 6.07 1.97
N GLY A 166 -3.49 6.65 2.51
CA GLY A 166 -3.44 7.52 3.67
C GLY A 166 -3.05 6.82 4.98
N LEU A 167 -3.51 5.59 5.20
CA LEU A 167 -3.17 4.82 6.39
C LEU A 167 -1.86 4.05 6.23
N MET A 168 -1.56 3.51 5.05
CA MET A 168 -0.32 2.75 4.84
C MET A 168 0.92 3.63 4.82
N SER A 169 0.81 4.88 4.37
CA SER A 169 1.91 5.86 4.44
C SER A 169 2.28 6.28 5.86
N LEU A 170 1.41 6.03 6.85
CA LEU A 170 1.68 6.32 8.25
C LEU A 170 2.39 5.13 8.92
N SER A 171 3.63 5.32 9.37
CA SER A 171 4.36 4.29 10.12
C SER A 171 3.88 4.23 11.58
N VAL A 172 3.99 3.05 12.20
CA VAL A 172 3.61 2.82 13.60
C VAL A 172 4.44 3.73 14.52
N SER A 173 5.74 3.86 14.26
CA SER A 173 6.66 4.72 15.01
C SER A 173 6.29 6.19 14.92
N SER A 174 5.94 6.70 13.73
CA SER A 174 5.47 8.08 13.58
C SER A 174 4.18 8.34 14.34
N LEU A 175 3.24 7.38 14.37
CA LEU A 175 2.03 7.51 15.19
C LEU A 175 2.35 7.57 16.69
N GLU A 176 3.26 6.74 17.18
CA GLU A 176 3.66 6.76 18.60
C GLU A 176 4.30 8.10 19.00
N LEU A 177 5.12 8.69 18.12
CA LEU A 177 5.69 10.02 18.34
C LEU A 177 4.61 11.10 18.39
N ILE A 178 3.65 11.08 17.46
CA ILE A 178 2.52 12.02 17.44
C ILE A 178 1.71 11.92 18.76
N ILE A 179 1.50 10.70 19.27
CA ILE A 179 0.76 10.48 20.54
C ILE A 179 1.49 11.10 21.74
N LYS A 180 2.83 11.10 21.73
CA LYS A 180 3.66 11.63 22.82
C LYS A 180 3.83 13.15 22.76
N HIS A 181 3.98 13.71 21.56
CA HIS A 181 4.45 15.08 21.37
C HIS A 181 3.42 16.07 20.80
N ASP A 182 2.36 15.60 20.13
CA ASP A 182 1.34 16.47 19.53
C ASP A 182 -0.03 16.26 20.21
N PRO A 183 -0.41 17.11 21.19
CA PRO A 183 -1.66 16.96 21.93
C PRO A 183 -2.91 17.18 21.04
N ALA A 184 -2.81 17.95 19.95
CA ALA A 184 -3.94 18.23 19.07
C ALA A 184 -4.28 17.02 18.18
N LYS A 185 -3.27 16.26 17.74
CA LYS A 185 -3.46 15.07 16.90
C LYS A 185 -3.45 13.74 17.66
N LYS A 186 -3.14 13.78 18.96
CA LYS A 186 -3.06 12.62 19.85
C LYS A 186 -4.28 11.69 19.75
N GLN A 187 -5.49 12.23 19.83
CA GLN A 187 -6.71 11.42 19.79
C GLN A 187 -6.88 10.69 18.45
N TYR A 188 -6.53 11.35 17.34
CA TYR A 188 -6.62 10.74 16.01
C TYR A 188 -5.64 9.58 15.84
N ALA A 189 -4.40 9.77 16.28
CA ALA A 189 -3.35 8.75 16.23
C ALA A 189 -3.66 7.55 17.13
N GLN A 190 -4.15 7.76 18.36
CA GLN A 190 -4.54 6.66 19.26
C GLN A 190 -5.64 5.77 18.68
N ASN A 191 -6.59 6.36 17.94
CA ASN A 191 -7.68 5.63 17.31
C ASN A 191 -7.23 4.73 16.16
N ILE A 192 -6.24 5.17 15.38
CA ILE A 192 -5.76 4.44 14.19
C ILE A 192 -4.67 3.43 14.54
N LEU A 193 -3.85 3.71 15.56
CA LEU A 193 -2.73 2.86 15.98
C LEU A 193 -3.06 1.35 16.05
N PRO A 194 -4.17 0.89 16.68
CA PRO A 194 -4.47 -0.54 16.74
C PRO A 194 -4.81 -1.15 15.38
N LEU A 195 -5.35 -0.36 14.45
CA LEU A 195 -5.61 -0.81 13.08
C LEU A 195 -4.31 -0.92 12.28
N ARG A 196 -3.43 0.09 12.39
CA ARG A 196 -2.17 0.12 11.64
C ARG A 196 -1.16 -0.92 12.13
N ARG A 197 -1.21 -1.30 13.41
CA ARG A 197 -0.37 -2.35 13.98
C ARG A 197 -0.56 -3.70 13.30
N ASN A 198 -1.76 -3.97 12.78
CA ASN A 198 -2.04 -5.12 11.93
C ASN A 198 -2.08 -4.68 10.45
N GLY A 199 -0.97 -4.13 9.96
CA GLY A 199 -0.85 -3.52 8.64
C GLY A 199 -1.32 -4.43 7.50
N ASN A 200 -0.84 -5.68 7.48
CA ASN A 200 -1.21 -6.67 6.46
C ASN A 200 -2.72 -6.97 6.45
N LEU A 201 -3.35 -7.09 7.63
CA LEU A 201 -4.80 -7.32 7.73
C LEU A 201 -5.60 -6.10 7.23
N LEU A 202 -5.17 -4.90 7.62
CA LEU A 202 -5.77 -3.65 7.17
C LEU A 202 -5.65 -3.51 5.64
N LEU A 203 -4.47 -3.81 5.09
CA LEU A 203 -4.19 -3.79 3.65
C LEU A 203 -5.12 -4.73 2.90
N CYS A 204 -5.14 -6.01 3.28
CA CYS A 204 -6.00 -7.00 2.64
C CYS A 204 -7.49 -6.61 2.71
N THR A 205 -7.95 -6.08 3.85
CA THR A 205 -9.34 -5.63 4.01
C THR A 205 -9.69 -4.50 3.06
N ILE A 206 -8.87 -3.43 3.05
CA ILE A 206 -9.14 -2.24 2.25
C ILE A 206 -9.08 -2.56 0.75
N LEU A 207 -8.09 -3.36 0.31
CA LEU A 207 -7.98 -3.76 -1.09
C LEU A 207 -9.18 -4.61 -1.54
N ILE A 208 -9.56 -5.63 -0.76
CA ILE A 208 -10.70 -6.48 -1.09
C ILE A 208 -11.99 -5.65 -1.13
N GLY A 209 -12.18 -4.77 -0.13
CA GLY A 209 -13.34 -3.86 -0.09
C GLY A 209 -13.39 -2.94 -1.31
N ASN A 210 -12.25 -2.33 -1.67
CA ASN A 210 -12.16 -1.45 -2.84
C ASN A 210 -12.50 -2.22 -4.13
N THR A 211 -11.87 -3.37 -4.35
CA THR A 211 -12.11 -4.18 -5.55
C THR A 211 -13.57 -4.65 -5.63
N PHE A 212 -14.17 -5.08 -4.51
CA PHE A 212 -15.57 -5.50 -4.47
C PHE A 212 -16.51 -4.35 -4.84
N VAL A 213 -16.33 -3.19 -4.22
CA VAL A 213 -17.17 -2.01 -4.48
C VAL A 213 -17.00 -1.50 -5.91
N ASN A 214 -15.76 -1.46 -6.44
CA ASN A 214 -15.50 -1.04 -7.82
C ASN A 214 -16.17 -1.96 -8.84
N ASN A 215 -16.16 -3.28 -8.61
CA ASN A 215 -16.87 -4.23 -9.46
C ASN A 215 -18.39 -4.05 -9.35
N ALA A 216 -18.92 -3.84 -8.15
CA ALA A 216 -20.35 -3.58 -7.95
C ALA A 216 -20.82 -2.30 -8.66
N VAL A 217 -20.05 -1.20 -8.56
CA VAL A 217 -20.33 0.06 -9.27
C VAL A 217 -20.29 -0.16 -10.78
N THR A 218 -19.25 -0.84 -11.28
CA THR A 218 -19.14 -1.16 -12.71
C THR A 218 -20.38 -1.89 -13.22
N LEU A 219 -20.78 -2.98 -12.56
CA LEU A 219 -21.97 -3.76 -12.95
C LEU A 219 -23.26 -2.93 -12.92
N LEU A 220 -23.45 -2.09 -11.91
CA LEU A 220 -24.64 -1.23 -11.80
C LEU A 220 -24.67 -0.15 -12.89
N ILE A 221 -23.54 0.44 -13.26
CA ILE A 221 -23.47 1.44 -14.34
C ILE A 221 -23.64 0.77 -15.70
N SER A 222 -22.99 -0.38 -15.95
CA SER A 222 -23.16 -1.13 -17.20
C SER A 222 -24.64 -1.50 -17.44
N ASN A 223 -25.36 -1.92 -16.39
CA ASN A 223 -26.79 -2.19 -16.49
C ASN A 223 -27.63 -0.94 -16.82
N LEU A 224 -27.28 0.24 -16.31
CA LEU A 224 -27.96 1.50 -16.68
C LEU A 224 -27.75 1.84 -18.16
N ILE A 225 -26.54 1.60 -18.68
CA ILE A 225 -26.20 1.88 -20.08
C ILE A 225 -26.97 0.93 -21.00
N GLU A 226 -27.00 -0.35 -20.67
CA GLU A 226 -27.74 -1.37 -21.43
C GLU A 226 -29.25 -1.09 -21.44
N ALA A 227 -29.83 -0.73 -20.28
CA ALA A 227 -31.24 -0.41 -20.17
C ALA A 227 -31.64 0.91 -20.87
N SER A 228 -30.68 1.80 -21.14
CA SER A 228 -30.93 3.05 -21.89
C SER A 228 -31.10 2.82 -23.40
N GLY A 229 -30.82 1.62 -23.92
CA GLY A 229 -31.38 1.03 -25.16
C GLY A 229 -31.21 1.75 -26.51
N ASN A 230 -30.57 2.91 -26.59
CA ASN A 230 -30.68 3.79 -27.76
C ASN A 230 -29.43 3.88 -28.65
N PHE A 231 -28.43 3.03 -28.43
CA PHE A 231 -27.13 3.10 -29.12
C PHE A 231 -26.84 1.83 -29.94
N GLU A 232 -26.03 1.98 -30.99
CA GLU A 232 -25.47 0.88 -31.76
C GLU A 232 -24.70 -0.12 -30.87
N GLN A 233 -24.77 -1.41 -31.18
CA GLN A 233 -24.24 -2.50 -30.31
C GLN A 233 -22.76 -2.33 -29.97
N TRP A 234 -21.94 -1.89 -30.92
CA TRP A 234 -20.51 -1.66 -30.72
C TRP A 234 -20.24 -0.47 -29.79
N LEU A 235 -21.06 0.58 -29.87
CA LEU A 235 -20.96 1.76 -29.03
C LEU A 235 -21.41 1.46 -27.60
N MET A 236 -22.47 0.65 -27.44
CA MET A 236 -22.94 0.18 -26.14
C MET A 236 -21.85 -0.62 -25.40
N PHE A 237 -21.17 -1.53 -26.09
CA PHE A 237 -20.06 -2.29 -25.51
C PHE A 237 -18.94 -1.37 -25.01
N ILE A 238 -18.48 -0.42 -25.85
CA ILE A 238 -17.41 0.52 -25.47
C ILE A 238 -17.84 1.36 -24.27
N LEU A 239 -19.04 1.94 -24.30
CA LEU A 239 -19.55 2.76 -23.20
C LEU A 239 -19.70 1.97 -21.90
N SER A 240 -20.18 0.72 -21.97
CA SER A 240 -20.39 -0.15 -20.81
C SER A 240 -19.12 -0.49 -20.03
N VAL A 241 -17.95 -0.42 -20.69
CA VAL A 241 -16.64 -0.71 -20.08
C VAL A 241 -15.88 0.58 -19.78
N LEU A 242 -15.81 1.50 -20.73
CA LEU A 242 -14.98 2.70 -20.62
C LEU A 242 -15.55 3.72 -19.63
N LEU A 243 -16.88 3.91 -19.62
CA LEU A 243 -17.52 4.93 -18.79
C LEU A 243 -17.40 4.62 -17.28
N PRO A 244 -17.74 3.40 -16.79
CA PRO A 244 -17.54 3.09 -15.37
C PRO A 244 -16.07 3.15 -14.97
N ALA A 245 -15.16 2.64 -15.82
CA ALA A 245 -13.73 2.66 -15.55
C ALA A 245 -13.21 4.10 -15.38
N ALA A 246 -13.57 5.02 -16.29
CA ALA A 246 -13.19 6.42 -16.18
C ALA A 246 -13.74 7.07 -14.89
N ILE A 247 -15.01 6.85 -14.57
CA ILE A 247 -15.63 7.40 -13.36
C ILE A 247 -14.92 6.90 -12.10
N ILE A 248 -14.66 5.59 -12.00
CA ILE A 248 -14.00 4.99 -10.83
C ILE A 248 -12.56 5.49 -10.72
N VAL A 249 -11.79 5.50 -11.81
CA VAL A 249 -10.38 5.93 -11.75
C VAL A 249 -10.26 7.40 -11.37
N PHE A 250 -11.01 8.30 -12.01
CA PHE A 250 -10.88 9.74 -11.73
C PHE A 250 -11.51 10.13 -10.40
N ILE A 251 -12.76 9.72 -10.15
CA ILE A 251 -13.55 10.18 -8.98
C ILE A 251 -13.36 9.24 -7.79
N GLY A 252 -13.26 7.93 -8.02
CA GLY A 252 -13.13 6.91 -6.98
C GLY A 252 -11.68 6.62 -6.55
N GLU A 253 -10.66 6.94 -7.34
CA GLU A 253 -9.28 6.57 -6.99
C GLU A 253 -8.34 7.78 -6.93
N ILE A 254 -8.14 8.50 -8.04
CA ILE A 254 -7.11 9.54 -8.13
C ILE A 254 -7.39 10.70 -7.16
N ILE A 255 -8.60 11.27 -7.20
CA ILE A 255 -8.95 12.43 -6.34
C ILE A 255 -8.90 12.05 -4.84
N PRO A 256 -9.54 10.94 -4.40
CA PRO A 256 -9.53 10.56 -2.99
C PRO A 256 -8.14 10.21 -2.45
N GLN A 257 -7.31 9.53 -3.25
CA GLN A 257 -5.91 9.23 -2.88
C GLN A 257 -5.12 10.52 -2.68
N ALA A 258 -5.23 11.49 -3.59
CA ALA A 258 -4.54 12.77 -3.47
C ALA A 258 -4.91 13.53 -2.18
N ILE A 259 -6.20 13.50 -1.78
CA ILE A 259 -6.67 14.12 -0.54
C ILE A 259 -6.13 13.37 0.69
N CYS A 260 -6.18 12.04 0.67
CA CYS A 260 -5.76 11.21 1.80
C CYS A 260 -4.25 11.20 2.02
N CYS A 261 -3.43 11.49 1.00
CA CYS A 261 -2.00 11.73 1.18
C CYS A 261 -1.70 12.87 2.17
N ARG A 262 -2.58 13.88 2.28
CA ARG A 262 -2.40 15.02 3.19
C ARG A 262 -3.19 14.89 4.49
N TYR A 263 -4.40 14.33 4.41
CA TYR A 263 -5.35 14.30 5.54
C TYR A 263 -5.66 12.88 6.04
N GLY A 264 -4.85 11.88 5.67
CA GLY A 264 -5.09 10.46 5.97
C GLY A 264 -5.32 10.16 7.45
N LEU A 265 -4.56 10.80 8.35
CA LEU A 265 -4.72 10.62 9.80
C LEU A 265 -6.09 11.08 10.32
N ILE A 266 -6.59 12.22 9.82
CA ILE A 266 -7.89 12.76 10.27
C ILE A 266 -9.02 11.96 9.66
N ILE A 267 -8.95 11.70 8.35
CA ILE A 267 -9.98 10.97 7.61
C ILE A 267 -10.11 9.55 8.17
N GLY A 268 -9.00 8.82 8.29
CA GLY A 268 -8.99 7.46 8.82
C GLY A 268 -9.46 7.37 10.27
N SER A 269 -9.23 8.40 11.08
CA SER A 269 -9.70 8.40 12.46
C SER A 269 -11.21 8.59 12.53
N ARG A 270 -11.77 9.47 11.69
CA ARG A 270 -13.22 9.67 11.61
C ARG A 270 -13.95 8.48 10.99
N THR A 271 -13.35 7.80 10.03
CA THR A 271 -13.96 6.64 9.37
C THR A 271 -13.60 5.31 10.03
N ARG A 272 -12.96 5.32 11.21
CA ARG A 272 -12.57 4.14 11.98
C ARG A 272 -13.68 3.10 12.10
N PHE A 273 -14.90 3.51 12.43
CA PHE A 273 -16.02 2.58 12.60
C PHE A 273 -16.38 1.86 11.30
N ILE A 274 -16.32 2.57 10.17
CA ILE A 274 -16.53 1.99 8.84
C ILE A 274 -15.42 0.99 8.55
N THR A 275 -14.16 1.36 8.76
CA THR A 275 -13.02 0.46 8.54
C THR A 275 -13.13 -0.81 9.39
N ILE A 276 -13.45 -0.69 10.68
CA ILE A 276 -13.65 -1.86 11.57
C ILE A 276 -14.81 -2.73 11.10
N PHE A 277 -15.94 -2.12 10.71
CA PHE A 277 -17.07 -2.86 10.18
C PHE A 277 -16.67 -3.70 8.96
N PHE A 278 -15.90 -3.12 8.03
CA PHE A 278 -15.41 -3.86 6.87
C PHE A 278 -14.35 -4.91 7.21
N ILE A 279 -13.46 -4.65 8.18
CA ILE A 279 -12.52 -5.68 8.68
C ILE A 279 -13.28 -6.89 9.20
N VAL A 280 -14.36 -6.68 9.96
CA VAL A 280 -15.20 -7.76 10.48
C VAL A 280 -15.94 -8.48 9.35
N LEU A 281 -16.51 -7.71 8.40
CA LEU A 281 -17.25 -8.26 7.26
C LEU A 281 -16.37 -9.12 6.36
N THR A 282 -15.17 -8.66 6.02
CA THR A 282 -14.24 -9.38 5.14
C THR A 282 -13.30 -10.31 5.90
N PHE A 283 -13.43 -10.42 7.23
CA PHE A 283 -12.51 -11.14 8.11
C PHE A 283 -12.24 -12.57 7.64
N VAL A 284 -13.28 -13.27 7.19
CA VAL A 284 -13.22 -14.66 6.71
C VAL A 284 -12.19 -14.83 5.59
N VAL A 285 -12.04 -13.83 4.72
CA VAL A 285 -11.13 -13.86 3.57
C VAL A 285 -9.84 -13.08 3.85
N SER A 286 -9.94 -11.90 4.47
CA SER A 286 -8.79 -11.04 4.74
C SER A 286 -7.84 -11.61 5.79
N TYR A 287 -8.34 -12.35 6.79
CA TYR A 287 -7.51 -12.95 7.83
C TYR A 287 -6.54 -14.01 7.30
N PRO A 288 -6.96 -15.08 6.59
CA PRO A 288 -6.02 -16.07 6.07
C PRO A 288 -5.03 -15.45 5.08
N LEU A 289 -5.48 -14.52 4.24
CA LEU A 289 -4.60 -13.82 3.30
C LEU A 289 -3.53 -12.99 4.03
N SER A 290 -3.92 -12.27 5.09
CA SER A 290 -2.97 -11.53 5.92
C SER A 290 -1.96 -12.43 6.62
N LYS A 291 -2.35 -13.64 7.04
CA LYS A 291 -1.44 -14.61 7.66
C LYS A 291 -0.44 -15.22 6.68
N ILE A 292 -0.87 -15.45 5.43
CA ILE A 292 0.05 -15.84 4.36
C ILE A 292 1.06 -14.73 4.10
N LEU A 293 0.61 -13.47 4.10
CA LEU A 293 1.48 -12.31 3.90
C LEU A 293 2.47 -12.13 5.07
N ASP A 294 1.99 -12.27 6.31
CA ASP A 294 2.82 -12.29 7.53
C ASP A 294 3.90 -13.37 7.46
N TRP A 295 3.57 -14.55 6.91
CA TRP A 295 4.52 -15.66 6.79
C TRP A 295 5.54 -15.46 5.66
N LEU A 296 5.12 -14.90 4.52
CA LEU A 296 5.96 -14.75 3.33
C LEU A 296 6.91 -13.55 3.43
N ILE A 297 6.41 -12.42 3.94
CA ILE A 297 7.12 -11.13 3.97
C ILE A 297 7.60 -10.77 5.37
N GLY A 298 6.94 -11.31 6.41
CA GLY A 298 7.17 -10.93 7.79
C GLY A 298 6.13 -9.94 8.31
N VAL A 299 6.05 -9.83 9.63
CA VAL A 299 5.18 -8.87 10.30
C VAL A 299 5.84 -7.50 10.26
N GLU A 300 5.08 -6.48 9.86
CA GLU A 300 5.52 -5.07 9.87
C GLU A 300 5.83 -4.66 11.33
N GLY A 301 7.11 -4.73 11.69
CA GLY A 301 7.63 -4.43 13.03
C GLY A 301 7.97 -2.94 13.23
N PRO A 302 8.25 -2.49 14.47
CA PRO A 302 8.73 -1.15 14.71
C PRO A 302 10.04 -0.94 13.96
N GLU A 303 10.06 0.05 13.07
CA GLU A 303 11.27 0.45 12.35
C GLU A 303 12.36 0.78 13.39
N SER A 304 13.38 -0.06 13.48
CA SER A 304 14.61 0.31 14.16
C SER A 304 15.29 1.34 13.27
N PHE A 305 15.13 2.63 13.60
CA PHE A 305 15.87 3.67 12.90
C PHE A 305 17.36 3.47 13.14
N ASP A 306 18.08 3.16 12.07
CA ASP A 306 19.52 3.22 12.07
C ASP A 306 19.97 4.67 12.30
N VAL A 307 21.13 4.86 12.93
CA VAL A 307 21.71 6.19 13.20
C VAL A 307 21.82 7.00 11.91
N GLY A 308 22.13 6.35 10.78
CA GLY A 308 22.16 7.01 9.46
C GLY A 308 20.80 7.47 8.95
N THR A 309 19.73 6.74 9.27
CA THR A 309 18.35 7.14 8.90
C THR A 309 17.90 8.32 9.77
N LEU A 310 18.23 8.31 11.05
CA LEU A 310 17.94 9.41 11.96
C LEU A 310 18.72 10.69 11.58
N GLU A 311 19.98 10.55 11.16
CA GLU A 311 20.78 11.64 10.60
C GLU A 311 20.09 12.27 9.38
N HIS A 312 19.60 11.43 8.46
CA HIS A 312 18.91 11.90 7.26
C HIS A 312 17.59 12.60 7.59
N ILE A 313 16.82 12.10 8.58
CA ILE A 313 15.60 12.75 9.06
C ILE A 313 15.92 14.12 9.67
N ILE A 314 16.99 14.23 10.47
CA ILE A 314 17.40 15.51 11.06
C ILE A 314 17.74 16.52 9.96
N TYR A 315 18.54 16.16 8.95
CA TYR A 315 18.89 17.06 7.85
C TYR A 315 17.70 17.48 7.00
N MET A 316 16.76 16.56 6.72
CA MET A 316 15.56 16.87 5.93
C MET A 316 14.60 17.82 6.65
N ASN A 317 14.64 17.87 7.99
CA ASN A 317 13.81 18.78 8.80
C ASN A 317 14.52 20.10 9.14
N VAL A 318 15.76 20.29 8.70
CA VAL A 318 16.50 21.54 8.88
C VAL A 318 16.20 22.44 7.69
N ASP A 319 15.25 23.35 7.87
CA ASP A 319 14.95 24.38 6.87
C ASP A 319 16.21 25.19 6.54
N GLN A 320 16.44 25.41 5.24
CA GLN A 320 17.65 26.07 4.75
C GLN A 320 17.76 27.56 5.16
N GLU A 321 16.69 28.15 5.68
CA GLU A 321 16.63 29.59 5.95
C GLU A 321 17.28 30.00 7.28
N HIS A 322 17.53 29.07 8.21
CA HIS A 322 18.04 29.41 9.54
C HIS A 322 19.34 28.66 9.84
N GLY A 323 20.48 29.35 9.74
CA GLY A 323 21.81 28.79 10.04
C GLY A 323 21.95 28.20 11.45
N PHE A 324 21.14 28.69 12.41
CA PHE A 324 21.05 28.14 13.76
C PHE A 324 20.52 26.70 13.79
N THR A 325 19.57 26.37 12.91
CA THR A 325 18.97 25.03 12.82
C THR A 325 19.98 24.01 12.28
N ARG A 326 20.87 24.42 11.36
CA ARG A 326 21.98 23.57 10.87
C ARG A 326 22.99 23.25 11.95
N HIS A 327 23.40 24.25 12.74
CA HIS A 327 24.33 24.03 13.84
C HIS A 327 23.78 23.06 14.90
N LEU A 328 22.49 23.19 15.25
CA LEU A 328 21.83 22.26 16.16
C LEU A 328 21.73 20.84 15.59
N ALA A 329 21.49 20.70 14.29
CA ALA A 329 21.49 19.40 13.62
C ALA A 329 22.87 18.75 13.61
N ASP A 330 23.93 19.52 13.38
CA ASP A 330 25.31 19.02 13.43
C ASP A 330 25.68 18.54 14.83
N ILE A 331 25.28 19.28 15.88
CA ILE A 331 25.45 18.84 17.28
C ILE A 331 24.67 17.55 17.53
N ALA A 332 23.40 17.49 17.12
CA ALA A 332 22.56 16.32 17.34
C ALA A 332 23.14 15.07 16.66
N ARG A 333 23.69 15.22 15.46
CA ARG A 333 24.40 14.15 14.76
C ARG A 333 25.63 13.70 15.53
N ARG A 334 26.50 14.64 15.92
CA ARG A 334 27.72 14.33 16.68
C ARG A 334 27.35 13.60 17.97
N ALA A 335 26.33 14.06 18.69
CA ALA A 335 25.83 13.39 19.88
C ALA A 335 25.36 11.95 19.62
N LEU A 336 24.59 11.70 18.55
CA LEU A 336 24.14 10.36 18.18
C LEU A 336 25.31 9.41 17.89
N GLN A 337 26.28 9.85 17.09
CA GLN A 337 27.46 9.03 16.77
C GLN A 337 28.39 8.85 17.97
N TYR A 338 28.47 9.85 18.83
CA TYR A 338 29.41 9.90 19.94
C TYR A 338 28.98 9.02 21.12
N PHE A 339 27.70 9.02 21.47
CA PHE A 339 27.22 8.34 22.68
C PHE A 339 26.97 6.84 22.52
N ASP A 340 26.61 6.36 21.32
CA ASP A 340 26.29 4.95 21.11
C ASP A 340 27.52 4.05 20.87
N VAL A 341 28.62 4.62 20.36
CA VAL A 341 29.76 3.81 19.85
C VAL A 341 31.03 3.96 20.68
N ARG A 342 31.31 5.13 21.25
CA ARG A 342 32.63 5.41 21.83
C ARG A 342 32.78 4.95 23.27
N ARG A 343 33.96 4.41 23.56
CA ARG A 343 34.41 4.01 24.89
C ARG A 343 35.41 5.03 25.44
N ALA A 344 35.66 4.98 26.75
CA ALA A 344 36.65 5.81 27.42
C ALA A 344 38.05 5.70 26.77
N ALA A 345 38.44 4.50 26.33
CA ALA A 345 39.70 4.27 25.64
C ALA A 345 39.86 5.06 24.33
N ASP A 346 38.76 5.33 23.62
CA ASP A 346 38.78 5.97 22.29
C ASP A 346 38.92 7.49 22.37
N VAL A 347 38.54 8.08 23.52
CA VAL A 347 38.46 9.54 23.74
C VAL A 347 39.59 10.04 24.65
N MET A 348 40.21 9.15 25.44
CA MET A 348 41.19 9.56 26.44
C MET A 348 42.44 10.24 25.84
N THR A 349 42.93 11.24 26.56
CA THR A 349 44.28 11.74 26.36
C THR A 349 45.27 10.79 27.03
N ILE A 350 46.16 10.23 26.22
CA ILE A 350 47.23 9.32 26.64
C ILE A 350 48.09 9.96 27.75
N ILE A 351 48.34 9.21 28.83
CA ILE A 351 48.97 9.73 30.06
C ILE A 351 50.36 10.34 29.83
N GLU A 352 51.12 9.84 28.84
CA GLU A 352 52.44 10.38 28.49
C GLU A 352 52.39 11.82 27.93
N LYS A 353 51.24 12.25 27.39
CA LYS A 353 51.03 13.61 26.88
C LYS A 353 50.52 14.57 27.97
N VAL A 354 50.15 14.05 29.14
CA VAL A 354 49.56 14.84 30.22
C VAL A 354 50.64 15.52 31.03
N PHE A 355 50.50 16.83 31.21
CA PHE A 355 51.32 17.59 32.15
C PHE A 355 50.88 17.31 33.58
N MET A 356 51.78 16.73 34.39
CA MET A 356 51.52 16.36 35.79
C MET A 356 52.66 16.82 36.69
N LEU A 357 52.37 17.05 37.96
CA LEU A 357 53.35 17.51 38.95
C LEU A 357 53.45 16.54 40.14
N PRO A 358 54.65 16.33 40.71
CA PRO A 358 54.79 15.55 41.93
C PRO A 358 54.30 16.35 43.15
N ASP A 359 53.85 15.65 44.19
CA ASP A 359 53.39 16.27 45.44
C ASP A 359 54.51 16.96 46.22
N THR A 360 55.75 16.53 46.02
CA THR A 360 56.96 17.09 46.62
C THR A 360 57.47 18.36 45.94
N GLU A 361 56.91 18.75 44.79
CA GLU A 361 57.34 19.94 44.05
C GLU A 361 57.10 21.20 44.87
N ILE A 362 58.09 22.10 44.91
CA ILE A 362 58.01 23.37 45.63
C ILE A 362 57.38 24.43 44.73
N ILE A 363 56.43 25.19 45.27
CA ILE A 363 55.75 26.27 44.57
C ILE A 363 56.70 27.47 44.46
N SER A 364 57.49 27.46 43.40
CA SER A 364 58.44 28.52 43.06
C SER A 364 57.90 29.42 41.94
N GLU A 365 58.45 30.62 41.82
CA GLU A 365 58.13 31.54 40.70
C GLU A 365 58.34 30.86 39.33
N LYS A 366 59.39 30.04 39.20
CA LYS A 366 59.70 29.28 37.99
C LYS A 366 58.61 28.27 37.66
N LEU A 367 58.10 27.55 38.67
CA LEU A 367 57.02 26.58 38.47
C LEU A 367 55.73 27.26 38.03
N VAL A 368 55.34 28.34 38.71
CA VAL A 368 54.13 29.11 38.36
C VAL A 368 54.22 29.68 36.94
N ARG A 369 55.40 30.17 36.55
CA ARG A 369 55.65 30.64 35.18
C ARG A 369 55.54 29.51 34.15
N ASN A 370 56.13 28.35 34.43
CA ASN A 370 56.02 27.16 33.57
C ASN A 370 54.55 26.71 33.42
N ILE A 371 53.79 26.69 34.51
CA ILE A 371 52.35 26.39 34.48
C ILE A 371 51.59 27.39 33.60
N ALA A 372 51.89 28.69 33.73
CA ALA A 372 51.26 29.73 32.94
C ALA A 372 51.60 29.63 31.45
N GLU A 373 52.85 29.31 31.10
CA GLU A 373 53.29 29.08 29.71
C GLU A 373 52.60 27.87 29.08
N LYS A 374 52.30 26.83 29.87
CA LYS A 374 51.58 25.64 29.39
C LYS A 374 50.08 25.84 29.25
N GLY A 375 49.49 26.82 29.95
CA GLY A 375 48.07 27.18 29.80
C GLY A 375 47.05 26.19 30.37
N TYR A 376 47.48 25.14 31.08
CA TYR A 376 46.56 24.16 31.68
C TYR A 376 45.88 24.71 32.92
N THR A 377 44.55 24.57 33.03
CA THR A 377 43.78 25.05 34.19
C THR A 377 43.73 24.05 35.34
N ARG A 378 43.77 22.74 35.03
CA ARG A 378 43.68 21.64 35.99
C ARG A 378 44.85 20.69 35.78
N ILE A 379 45.62 20.45 36.84
CA ILE A 379 46.87 19.68 36.75
C ILE A 379 46.79 18.48 37.71
N PRO A 380 46.90 17.24 37.21
CA PRO A 380 47.01 16.05 38.05
C PRO A 380 48.28 16.06 38.89
N ILE A 381 48.13 15.66 40.15
CA ILE A 381 49.23 15.53 41.12
C ILE A 381 49.42 14.06 41.44
N TYR A 382 50.66 13.58 41.33
CA TYR A 382 51.04 12.22 41.68
C TYR A 382 51.95 12.17 42.91
N LYS A 383 51.95 11.03 43.59
CA LYS A 383 52.72 10.84 44.83
C LYS A 383 54.16 10.44 44.54
N ASN A 384 55.11 11.12 45.20
CA ASN A 384 56.54 10.89 45.08
C ASN A 384 56.97 10.94 43.59
N GLU A 385 57.49 9.83 43.07
CA GLU A 385 57.93 9.69 41.67
C GLU A 385 57.03 8.76 40.85
N ASN A 386 55.97 8.20 41.45
CA ASN A 386 55.11 7.23 40.77
C ASN A 386 53.92 7.93 40.11
N LYS A 387 54.03 8.17 38.80
CA LYS A 387 52.97 8.79 37.97
C LYS A 387 51.65 8.01 37.95
N ASN A 388 51.64 6.75 38.38
CA ASN A 388 50.42 5.95 38.45
C ASN A 388 49.62 6.21 39.74
N ASP A 389 50.23 6.79 40.77
CA ASP A 389 49.60 7.05 42.06
C ASP A 389 49.10 8.50 42.10
N ILE A 390 47.90 8.73 41.56
CA ILE A 390 47.27 10.05 41.50
C ILE A 390 46.56 10.35 42.83
N ILE A 391 47.00 11.43 43.48
CA ILE A 391 46.47 11.85 44.79
C ILE A 391 45.45 12.99 44.69
N GLY A 392 45.41 13.71 43.57
CA GLY A 392 44.53 14.86 43.41
C GLY A 392 44.71 15.62 42.10
N ILE A 393 43.88 16.64 41.94
CA ILE A 393 43.96 17.61 40.84
C ILE A 393 44.00 19.00 41.45
N ILE A 394 44.99 19.81 41.09
CA ILE A 394 45.07 21.20 41.50
C ILE A 394 44.50 22.12 40.42
N ASN A 395 43.74 23.14 40.81
CA ASN A 395 43.39 24.23 39.91
C ASN A 395 44.46 25.32 40.00
N VAL A 396 44.90 25.88 38.88
CA VAL A 396 45.90 26.97 38.90
C VAL A 396 45.43 28.18 39.73
N LYS A 397 44.11 28.40 39.81
CA LYS A 397 43.53 29.44 40.67
C LYS A 397 43.80 29.22 42.16
N ASP A 398 43.98 27.97 42.60
CA ASP A 398 44.29 27.63 43.99
C ASP A 398 45.75 28.00 44.36
N LEU A 399 46.61 28.25 43.36
CA LEU A 399 48.00 28.68 43.54
C LEU A 399 48.16 30.21 43.66
N VAL A 400 47.18 30.98 43.18
CA VAL A 400 47.19 32.46 43.21
C VAL A 400 47.37 33.06 44.60
N PRO A 401 46.68 32.59 45.66
CA PRO A 401 46.81 33.19 47.00
C PRO A 401 48.09 32.79 47.75
N ILE A 402 48.96 31.96 47.15
CA ILE A 402 50.13 31.41 47.82
C ILE A 402 51.35 32.28 47.56
N ASP A 403 51.97 32.76 48.64
CA ASP A 403 53.27 33.44 48.55
C ASP A 403 54.37 32.41 48.21
N GLN A 404 55.04 32.65 47.10
CA GLN A 404 56.11 31.81 46.55
C GLN A 404 57.36 31.83 47.45
N LYS A 405 57.49 32.82 48.34
CA LYS A 405 58.59 32.91 49.30
C LYS A 405 58.46 31.93 50.47
N CYS A 406 57.27 31.38 50.72
CA CYS A 406 57.02 30.46 51.82
C CYS A 406 57.56 29.04 51.57
N GLY A 407 57.94 28.69 50.33
CA GLY A 407 58.49 27.38 50.00
C GLY A 407 57.50 26.22 50.21
N LEU A 408 56.20 26.47 50.10
CA LEU A 408 55.18 25.44 50.26
C LEU A 408 55.25 24.40 49.13
N THR A 409 55.02 23.14 49.46
CA THR A 409 54.91 22.05 48.49
C THR A 409 53.49 21.94 47.94
N ILE A 410 53.36 21.42 46.72
CA ILE A 410 52.04 21.17 46.10
C ILE A 410 51.18 20.23 46.97
N GLY A 411 51.78 19.21 47.58
CA GLY A 411 51.08 18.30 48.48
C GLY A 411 50.41 19.01 49.67
N THR A 412 51.04 20.04 50.21
CA THR A 412 50.47 20.85 51.30
C THR A 412 49.24 21.62 50.83
N VAL A 413 49.30 22.18 49.62
CA VAL A 413 48.19 22.93 49.00
C VAL A 413 47.00 22.01 48.70
N LEU A 414 47.29 20.80 48.22
CA LEU A 414 46.26 19.80 47.94
C LEU A 414 45.46 19.45 49.20
N GLN A 415 46.14 19.36 50.35
CA GLN A 415 45.51 19.12 51.65
C GLN A 415 44.70 20.33 52.13
N ILE A 416 45.25 21.55 52.03
CA ILE A 416 44.58 22.80 52.45
C ILE A 416 43.24 22.97 51.72
N TRP A 417 43.21 22.77 50.40
CA TRP A 417 42.02 22.97 49.58
C TRP A 417 41.14 21.72 49.45
N GLN A 418 41.48 20.61 50.12
CA GLN A 418 40.76 19.33 50.08
C GLN A 418 40.45 18.84 48.64
N ARG A 419 41.39 19.07 47.72
CA ARG A 419 41.16 18.80 46.28
C ARG A 419 41.28 17.33 45.88
N SER A 420 41.66 16.46 46.80
CA SER A 420 41.88 15.01 46.61
C SER A 420 40.66 14.21 46.13
N LYS A 421 39.46 14.80 46.06
CA LYS A 421 38.19 14.11 45.74
C LYS A 421 37.52 14.50 44.41
N HIS A 422 38.13 15.38 43.62
CA HIS A 422 37.49 15.96 42.42
C HIS A 422 37.82 15.19 41.12
N PHE A 423 38.03 13.88 41.22
CA PHE A 423 38.29 13.02 40.07
C PHE A 423 37.75 11.60 40.30
N ARG A 424 37.70 10.80 39.23
CA ARG A 424 37.23 9.43 39.27
C ARG A 424 38.12 8.51 38.44
N PHE A 425 38.24 7.25 38.84
CA PHE A 425 38.84 6.20 38.02
C PHE A 425 37.78 5.46 37.20
N VAL A 426 38.08 5.20 35.93
CA VAL A 426 37.19 4.49 35.00
C VAL A 426 37.96 3.44 34.21
N LEU A 427 37.28 2.38 33.82
CA LEU A 427 37.85 1.34 32.97
C LEU A 427 37.88 1.80 31.50
N PRO A 428 38.75 1.23 30.64
CA PRO A 428 38.88 1.63 29.24
C PRO A 428 37.59 1.36 28.45
N ASP A 429 36.87 0.30 28.81
CA ASP A 429 35.61 -0.12 28.18
C ASP A 429 34.37 0.65 28.65
N PHE A 430 34.54 1.66 29.50
CA PHE A 430 33.41 2.39 30.06
C PHE A 430 32.74 3.27 29.00
N TYR A 431 31.41 3.22 28.90
CA TYR A 431 30.64 4.00 27.93
C TYR A 431 30.70 5.50 28.23
N ILE A 432 30.96 6.32 27.20
CA ILE A 432 31.08 7.78 27.34
C ILE A 432 29.77 8.42 27.81
N GLN A 433 28.61 7.92 27.37
CA GLN A 433 27.31 8.43 27.81
C GLN A 433 27.13 8.32 29.32
N GLN A 434 27.54 7.19 29.90
CA GLN A 434 27.50 6.97 31.34
C GLN A 434 28.53 7.83 32.05
N LEU A 435 29.74 7.94 31.49
CA LEU A 435 30.81 8.77 32.01
C LEU A 435 30.40 10.25 32.11
N LEU A 436 29.83 10.81 31.04
CA LEU A 436 29.35 12.19 31.00
C LEU A 436 28.31 12.46 32.10
N LYS A 437 27.36 11.53 32.29
CA LYS A 437 26.32 11.64 33.32
C LYS A 437 26.92 11.64 34.73
N GLU A 438 27.96 10.86 34.96
CA GLU A 438 28.66 10.82 36.24
C GLU A 438 29.53 12.06 36.45
N MET A 439 30.27 12.51 35.43
CA MET A 439 31.12 13.70 35.50
C MET A 439 30.32 14.99 35.74
N LYS A 440 29.10 15.07 35.20
CA LYS A 440 28.16 16.19 35.45
C LYS A 440 27.76 16.33 36.93
N ARG A 441 27.95 15.30 37.77
CA ARG A 441 27.63 15.35 39.21
C ARG A 441 28.72 16.02 40.07
N GLY A 442 29.75 16.61 39.45
CA GLY A 442 30.77 17.41 40.15
C GLY A 442 32.20 16.89 40.01
N GLN A 443 32.44 15.88 39.17
CA GLN A 443 33.78 15.35 38.87
C GLN A 443 34.16 15.71 37.44
N SER A 444 34.91 16.81 37.26
CA SER A 444 35.22 17.35 35.93
C SER A 444 36.31 16.59 35.17
N MET A 445 36.97 15.61 35.80
CA MET A 445 38.05 14.82 35.21
C MET A 445 37.97 13.36 35.65
N ALA A 446 38.23 12.44 34.73
CA ALA A 446 38.31 11.02 34.96
C ALA A 446 39.68 10.48 34.51
N PHE A 447 40.25 9.55 35.27
CA PHE A 447 41.47 8.82 34.95
C PHE A 447 41.10 7.43 34.46
N VAL A 448 41.57 7.07 33.28
CA VAL A 448 41.37 5.74 32.71
C VAL A 448 42.45 4.81 33.24
N ILE A 449 42.03 3.68 33.83
CA ILE A 449 42.93 2.67 34.40
C ILE A 449 42.91 1.39 33.56
N GLY A 450 44.08 1.00 33.05
CA GLY A 450 44.30 -0.28 32.39
C GLY A 450 44.88 -1.31 33.36
N PHE A 451 44.46 -2.57 33.22
CA PHE A 451 45.11 -3.67 33.93
C PHE A 451 46.33 -4.13 33.13
N ASN A 452 47.49 -4.22 33.78
CA ASN A 452 48.69 -4.79 33.17
C ASN A 452 48.87 -6.23 33.66
N ASP A 453 48.77 -7.20 32.74
CA ASP A 453 48.90 -8.62 33.03
C ASP A 453 50.29 -9.01 33.55
N GLU A 454 51.35 -8.31 33.13
CA GLU A 454 52.73 -8.60 33.52
C GLU A 454 53.01 -8.21 34.97
N THR A 455 52.57 -7.02 35.37
CA THR A 455 52.79 -6.48 36.72
C THR A 455 51.65 -6.81 37.68
N LYS A 456 50.57 -7.43 37.19
CA LYS A 456 49.32 -7.73 37.92
C LYS A 456 48.80 -6.52 38.71
N SER A 457 48.93 -5.33 38.13
CA SER A 457 48.58 -4.06 38.77
C SER A 457 47.84 -3.13 37.82
N TYR A 458 47.01 -2.25 38.38
CA TYR A 458 46.33 -1.21 37.63
C TYR A 458 47.28 -0.05 37.37
N LYS A 459 47.34 0.39 36.12
CA LYS A 459 48.11 1.55 35.68
C LYS A 459 47.18 2.60 35.08
N VAL A 460 47.42 3.86 35.37
CA VAL A 460 46.74 4.97 34.69
C VAL A 460 47.27 5.04 33.26
N ILE A 461 46.37 4.88 32.28
CA ILE A 461 46.70 4.89 30.86
C ILE A 461 46.31 6.20 30.17
N GLY A 462 45.38 6.96 30.74
CA GLY A 462 44.96 8.25 30.20
C GLY A 462 44.04 9.03 31.12
N ILE A 463 43.66 10.23 30.65
CA ILE A 463 42.71 11.12 31.31
C ILE A 463 41.62 11.56 30.35
N ILE A 464 40.45 11.89 30.89
CA ILE A 464 39.32 12.44 30.15
C ILE A 464 38.82 13.65 30.93
N ALA A 465 38.76 14.82 30.30
CA ALA A 465 38.11 16.00 30.87
C ALA A 465 36.69 16.16 30.35
N LEU A 466 35.83 16.78 31.16
CA LEU A 466 34.44 17.04 30.77
C LEU A 466 34.38 18.05 29.61
N GLU A 467 35.34 18.96 29.57
CA GLU A 467 35.48 19.98 28.53
C GLU A 467 35.76 19.34 27.17
N ASP A 468 36.69 18.38 27.10
CA ASP A 468 37.02 17.65 25.86
C ASP A 468 35.79 16.92 25.29
N ILE A 469 35.00 16.27 26.15
CA ILE A 469 33.75 15.61 25.74
C ILE A 469 32.74 16.62 25.17
N ILE A 470 32.59 17.79 25.81
CA ILE A 470 31.65 18.82 25.37
C ILE A 470 32.13 19.44 24.05
N GLU A 471 33.42 19.74 23.94
CA GLU A 471 34.03 20.32 22.74
C GLU A 471 33.87 19.39 21.53
N GLU A 472 34.02 18.08 21.70
CA GLU A 472 33.82 17.14 20.62
C GLU A 472 32.35 17.11 20.12
N LEU A 473 31.39 17.34 21.03
CA LEU A 473 29.97 17.42 20.72
C LEU A 473 29.59 18.76 20.07
N THR A 474 30.12 19.88 20.57
CA THR A 474 29.76 21.22 20.09
C THR A 474 30.61 21.69 18.90
N GLY A 475 31.79 21.08 18.71
CA GLY A 475 32.86 21.64 17.87
C GLY A 475 33.57 22.81 18.55
N GLU A 476 34.59 23.34 17.86
CA GLU A 476 35.21 24.62 18.19
C GLU A 476 34.12 25.70 18.15
N ILE A 477 33.65 26.11 19.33
CA ILE A 477 32.86 27.32 19.45
C ILE A 477 33.89 28.44 19.31
N LEU A 478 33.99 29.02 18.11
CA LEU A 478 34.69 30.27 17.90
C LEU A 478 34.06 31.31 18.83
N ASP A 479 34.75 31.62 19.93
CA ASP A 479 34.33 32.70 20.82
C ASP A 479 34.43 34.01 20.02
N GLU A 480 33.54 34.97 20.26
CA GLU A 480 33.58 36.28 19.58
C GLU A 480 34.94 36.99 19.74
N LYS A 481 35.72 36.59 20.75
CA LYS A 481 37.08 37.07 21.00
C LYS A 481 38.12 36.51 20.03
N ASP A 482 37.93 35.32 19.48
CA ASP A 482 38.87 34.70 18.54
C ASP A 482 38.81 35.35 17.15
N ILE A 483 37.65 35.90 16.76
CA ILE A 483 37.47 36.69 15.53
C ILE A 483 38.36 37.94 15.52
N LYS A 484 38.66 38.53 16.69
CA LYS A 484 39.50 39.73 16.80
C LYS A 484 41.00 39.45 16.70
N ARG A 485 41.46 38.26 17.10
CA ARG A 485 42.88 37.88 16.97
C ARG A 485 43.29 37.68 15.51
N THR A 486 42.45 37.03 14.71
CA THR A 486 42.75 36.76 13.28
C THR A 486 42.86 38.03 12.44
N LYS A 487 42.16 39.11 12.79
CA LYS A 487 42.30 40.40 12.10
C LYS A 487 43.58 41.16 12.43
N THR A 488 44.22 40.88 13.57
CA THR A 488 45.40 41.62 14.01
C THR A 488 46.69 41.01 13.42
N THR A 489 46.74 39.70 13.19
CA THR A 489 47.92 39.02 12.62
C THR A 489 48.09 39.24 11.11
N VAL A 490 47.09 39.76 10.41
CA VAL A 490 47.16 40.07 8.96
C VAL A 490 47.56 41.54 8.71
N THR A 491 47.78 42.33 9.77
CA THR A 491 48.31 43.69 9.66
C THR A 491 49.51 43.87 10.59
N GLN A 492 50.62 43.22 10.24
CA GLN A 492 51.97 43.75 10.44
C GLN A 492 52.94 43.14 9.43
#